data_AF-A0AAD5LXX4-F1
#
_entry.id   AF-A0AAD5LXX4-F1
#
_cell.length_a   1.000
_cell.length_b   1.000
_cell.length_c   1.000
_cell.angle_alpha   90.00
_cell.angle_beta   90.00
_cell.angle_gamma   90.00
#
_symmetry.space_group_name_H-M   'P 1'
#
loop_
_entity.id
_entity.type
_entity.pdbx_description
1 polymer ?
#
loop_
_entity_poly.entity_id
_entity_poly.type
_entity_poly.pdbx_seq_one_letter_code
_entity_poly.pdbx_strand_id
1 'polypeptide(L)'
;MDHPKTKKAIIANSSVTITMLSTSESDNNYHSGIYLKSMSFDLKTRSYFQCNSNVSLKDGTPFFLVSQNYPNSPFDYGPCMVNFLAKDAIRVAIYDLTTINTVRFEGFNLTGESVKISLHGKNVTDDEPMALYFTKTLKVSFAFADTPAYYQEDFTFL
;
A
#
# COMPACT_ATOMS: atom_id res chain seq x y z
N MET A 1 17.66 12.80 -0.32
CA MET A 1 16.99 13.67 0.66
C MET A 1 16.38 12.73 1.67
N ASP A 2 16.88 12.69 2.89
CA ASP A 2 16.25 11.90 3.95
C ASP A 2 14.84 12.46 4.19
N HIS A 3 13.79 11.72 3.80
CA HIS A 3 12.39 12.04 4.14
C HIS A 3 11.79 11.16 5.26
N PRO A 4 12.47 10.82 6.37
CA PRO A 4 12.04 9.79 7.33
C PRO A 4 10.83 10.19 8.19
N LYS A 5 10.08 11.26 7.88
CA LYS A 5 9.00 11.78 8.74
C LYS A 5 7.78 12.35 8.02
N THR A 6 7.65 12.22 6.70
CA THR A 6 6.43 12.71 6.04
C THR A 6 5.30 11.73 6.29
N LYS A 7 4.38 12.08 7.20
CA LYS A 7 3.16 11.31 7.41
C LYS A 7 2.39 11.21 6.07
N LYS A 8 2.35 10.02 5.48
CA LYS A 8 1.65 9.74 4.21
C LYS A 8 0.11 9.76 4.37
N ALA A 9 -0.39 9.89 5.60
CA ALA A 9 -1.79 10.06 5.94
C ALA A 9 -1.99 11.12 7.04
N ILE A 10 -3.03 11.95 6.90
CA ILE A 10 -3.47 12.92 7.90
C ILE A 10 -4.87 12.51 8.38
N ILE A 11 -5.04 12.40 9.69
CA ILE A 11 -6.33 12.09 10.33
C ILE A 11 -6.83 13.33 11.05
N ALA A 12 -8.05 13.76 10.75
CA ALA A 12 -8.71 14.86 11.44
C ALA A 12 -10.19 14.55 11.66
N ASN A 13 -10.77 15.13 12.70
CA ASN A 13 -12.16 14.96 13.11
C ASN A 13 -13.10 16.05 12.56
N SER A 14 -12.59 16.94 11.71
CA SER A 14 -13.33 18.09 11.16
C SER A 14 -12.76 18.46 9.80
N SER A 15 -12.08 19.60 9.70
CA SER A 15 -11.48 20.12 8.46
C SER A 15 -9.97 20.17 8.56
N VAL A 16 -9.30 19.92 7.43
CA VAL A 16 -7.85 20.10 7.30
C VAL A 16 -7.58 21.00 6.11
N THR A 17 -6.75 22.01 6.31
CA THR A 17 -6.15 22.77 5.22
C THR A 17 -4.73 22.23 5.00
N ILE A 18 -4.48 21.70 3.80
CA ILE A 18 -3.16 21.22 3.39
C ILE A 18 -2.54 22.31 2.51
N THR A 19 -1.45 22.89 2.96
CA THR A 19 -0.66 23.84 2.15
C THR A 19 0.55 23.12 1.60
N MET A 20 0.69 23.07 0.28
CA MET A 20 1.86 22.53 -0.40
C MET A 20 2.76 23.69 -0.85
N LEU A 21 4.03 23.61 -0.50
CA LEU A 21 5.04 24.60 -0.85
C LEU A 21 6.23 23.87 -1.48
N SER A 22 6.61 24.29 -2.69
CA SER A 22 7.89 23.91 -3.27
C SER A 22 8.97 24.77 -2.62
N THR A 23 9.92 24.14 -1.92
CA THR A 23 10.98 24.84 -1.19
C THR A 23 12.30 24.89 -1.95
N SER A 24 12.38 24.28 -3.14
CA SER A 24 13.58 24.22 -3.97
C SER A 24 13.30 24.68 -5.40
N GLU A 25 14.36 25.15 -6.06
CA GLU A 25 14.34 25.42 -7.50
C GLU A 25 14.11 24.12 -8.28
N SER A 26 13.59 24.23 -9.51
CA SER A 26 13.39 23.08 -10.39
C SER A 26 14.73 22.43 -10.71
N ASP A 27 14.81 21.12 -10.54
CA ASP A 27 15.95 20.30 -10.98
C ASP A 27 15.79 19.82 -12.44
N ASN A 28 14.80 20.34 -13.18
CA ASN A 28 14.39 19.93 -14.53
C ASN A 28 14.00 18.45 -14.68
N ASN A 29 13.77 17.72 -13.59
CA ASN A 29 13.26 16.36 -13.63
C ASN A 29 11.73 16.33 -13.49
N TYR A 30 11.10 15.31 -14.09
CA TYR A 30 9.69 15.03 -13.84
C TYR A 30 9.55 14.38 -12.47
N HIS A 31 8.98 15.11 -11.51
CA HIS A 31 8.61 14.55 -10.21
C HIS A 31 7.19 13.99 -10.27
N SER A 32 6.95 12.88 -9.56
CA SER A 32 5.60 12.39 -9.33
C SER A 32 4.81 13.42 -8.52
N GLY A 33 3.82 14.05 -9.16
CA GLY A 33 2.88 14.95 -8.48
C GLY A 33 2.16 14.26 -7.33
N ILE A 34 1.61 15.05 -6.41
CA ILE A 34 0.91 14.53 -5.23
C ILE A 34 -0.54 14.16 -5.63
N TYR A 35 -0.92 12.90 -5.38
CA TYR A 35 -2.32 12.47 -5.44
C TYR A 35 -2.89 12.36 -4.01
N LEU A 36 -3.99 13.06 -3.75
CA LEU A 36 -4.68 13.03 -2.45
C LEU A 36 -6.07 12.42 -2.61
N LYS A 37 -6.41 11.47 -1.73
CA LYS A 37 -7.77 10.93 -1.59
C LYS A 37 -8.29 11.22 -0.19
N SER A 38 -9.33 12.04 -0.09
CA SER A 38 -10.08 12.16 1.16
C SER A 38 -11.03 10.97 1.31
N MET A 39 -11.04 10.34 2.49
CA MET A 39 -11.91 9.22 2.81
C MET A 39 -12.48 9.42 4.21
N SER A 40 -13.80 9.40 4.33
CA SER A 40 -14.48 9.39 5.63
C SER A 40 -14.47 7.98 6.22
N PHE A 41 -14.24 7.85 7.53
CA PHE A 41 -14.26 6.57 8.23
C PHE A 41 -14.73 6.74 9.68
N ASP A 42 -15.26 5.66 10.27
CA ASP A 42 -15.56 5.61 11.70
C ASP A 42 -14.26 5.43 12.49
N LEU A 43 -14.04 6.30 13.48
CA LEU A 43 -12.88 6.23 14.37
C LEU A 43 -12.82 4.94 15.18
N LYS A 44 -13.96 4.27 15.42
CA LYS A 44 -14.05 3.02 16.19
C LYS A 44 -13.72 1.78 15.36
N THR A 45 -14.07 1.79 14.07
CA THR A 45 -13.89 0.66 13.16
C THR A 45 -13.14 1.11 11.91
N ARG A 46 -11.95 1.69 12.10
CA ARG A 46 -11.13 2.28 11.02
C ARG A 46 -10.74 1.22 10.01
N SER A 47 -11.57 1.02 9.00
CA SER A 47 -11.32 0.10 7.89
C SER A 47 -11.47 0.84 6.57
N TYR A 48 -10.46 0.73 5.71
CA TYR A 48 -10.44 1.37 4.39
C TYR A 48 -10.89 0.41 3.27
N PHE A 49 -11.04 -0.87 3.61
CA PHE A 49 -11.49 -1.93 2.73
C PHE A 49 -12.14 -3.05 3.57
N GLN A 50 -12.74 -4.04 2.92
CA GLN A 50 -13.25 -5.25 3.56
C GLN A 50 -12.38 -6.44 3.20
N CYS A 51 -12.01 -7.25 4.18
CA CYS A 51 -11.34 -8.52 3.91
C CYS A 51 -12.29 -9.48 3.17
N ASN A 52 -11.71 -10.35 2.36
CA ASN A 52 -12.40 -11.31 1.49
C ASN A 52 -13.33 -10.64 0.47
N SER A 53 -12.96 -9.45 -0.01
CA SER A 53 -13.73 -8.69 -0.99
C SER A 53 -13.15 -8.80 -2.41
N ASN A 54 -14.02 -8.56 -3.38
CA ASN A 54 -13.66 -8.36 -4.78
C ASN A 54 -13.82 -6.89 -5.13
N VAL A 55 -12.77 -6.28 -5.68
CA VAL A 55 -12.71 -4.86 -6.00
C VAL A 55 -12.49 -4.69 -7.50
N SER A 56 -13.47 -4.14 -8.19
CA SER A 56 -13.31 -3.68 -9.57
C SER A 56 -12.67 -2.30 -9.59
N LEU A 57 -11.41 -2.24 -10.01
CA LEU A 57 -10.65 -1.02 -10.21
C LEU A 57 -11.20 -0.26 -11.42
N LYS A 58 -11.36 1.06 -11.24
CA LYS A 58 -11.72 1.98 -12.32
C LYS A 58 -10.45 2.62 -12.86
N ASP A 59 -10.36 2.74 -14.18
CA ASP A 59 -9.21 3.37 -14.84
C ASP A 59 -8.97 4.78 -14.28
N GLY A 60 -7.70 5.10 -14.01
CA GLY A 60 -7.27 6.38 -13.46
C GLY A 60 -7.62 6.62 -11.98
N THR A 61 -8.31 5.70 -11.30
CA THR A 61 -8.68 5.86 -9.88
C THR A 61 -7.89 4.91 -8.98
N PRO A 62 -7.01 5.42 -8.10
CA PRO A 62 -6.27 4.57 -7.18
C PRO A 62 -7.17 3.99 -6.08
N PHE A 63 -6.86 2.73 -5.75
CA PHE A 63 -7.38 2.04 -4.57
C PHE A 63 -6.25 1.94 -3.53
N PHE A 64 -6.58 2.24 -2.28
CA PHE A 64 -5.62 2.21 -1.19
C PHE A 64 -5.94 1.03 -0.27
N LEU A 65 -5.01 0.08 -0.19
CA LEU A 65 -5.06 -1.03 0.75
C LEU A 65 -4.23 -0.64 1.98
N VAL A 66 -4.88 -0.05 2.99
CA VAL A 66 -4.23 0.51 4.19
C VAL A 66 -4.67 -0.27 5.41
N SER A 67 -3.72 -0.73 6.23
CA SER A 67 -4.03 -1.49 7.44
C SER A 67 -5.06 -0.78 8.31
N GLN A 68 -5.89 -1.58 8.99
CA GLN A 68 -6.81 -1.01 9.98
C GLN A 68 -5.97 -0.21 10.99
N ASN A 69 -6.46 0.94 11.43
CA ASN A 69 -5.76 1.83 12.38
C ASN A 69 -4.41 2.44 11.95
N TYR A 70 -3.94 2.29 10.70
CA TYR A 70 -2.71 2.95 10.22
C TYR A 70 -2.69 4.46 10.58
N PRO A 71 -1.57 5.03 11.07
CA PRO A 71 -0.23 4.44 11.18
C PRO A 71 0.03 3.60 12.44
N ASN A 72 -0.97 3.34 13.26
CA ASN A 72 -0.82 2.51 14.45
C ASN A 72 -1.05 1.02 14.12
N SER A 73 -0.80 0.15 15.12
CA SER A 73 -1.04 -1.28 15.01
C SER A 73 -2.49 -1.61 14.61
N PRO A 74 -2.70 -2.60 13.72
CA PRO A 74 -4.01 -3.07 13.31
C PRO A 74 -4.89 -3.52 14.48
N PHE A 75 -6.21 -3.35 14.34
CA PHE A 75 -7.19 -3.89 15.29
C PHE A 75 -7.53 -5.36 15.02
N ASP A 76 -7.30 -5.82 13.79
CA ASP A 76 -7.56 -7.18 13.33
C ASP A 76 -6.27 -7.77 12.75
N TYR A 77 -5.88 -8.92 13.28
CA TYR A 77 -4.71 -9.69 12.86
C TYR A 77 -5.09 -10.95 12.07
N GLY A 78 -6.37 -11.11 11.75
CA GLY A 78 -6.86 -12.22 10.94
C GLY A 78 -6.28 -12.23 9.52
N PRO A 79 -6.26 -13.41 8.88
CA PRO A 79 -5.89 -13.51 7.47
C PRO A 79 -6.89 -12.76 6.61
N CYS A 80 -6.38 -11.99 5.68
CA CYS A 80 -7.13 -11.13 4.80
C CYS A 80 -6.77 -11.39 3.34
N MET A 81 -7.79 -11.47 2.50
CA MET A 81 -7.63 -11.63 1.05
C MET A 81 -8.44 -10.56 0.33
N VAL A 82 -7.86 -9.91 -0.67
CA VAL A 82 -8.58 -8.97 -1.54
C VAL A 82 -8.24 -9.32 -2.98
N ASN A 83 -9.28 -9.51 -3.79
CA ASN A 83 -9.12 -9.72 -5.22
C ASN A 83 -9.42 -8.43 -5.98
N PHE A 84 -8.51 -8.03 -6.84
CA PHE A 84 -8.63 -6.86 -7.69
C PHE A 84 -8.87 -7.28 -9.13
N LEU A 85 -9.78 -6.58 -9.79
CA LEU A 85 -10.12 -6.74 -11.19
C LEU A 85 -9.93 -5.39 -11.89
N ALA A 86 -9.22 -5.37 -13.01
CA ALA A 86 -9.04 -4.20 -13.85
C ALA A 86 -9.30 -4.56 -15.31
N LYS A 87 -9.59 -3.56 -16.13
CA LYS A 87 -9.81 -3.73 -17.57
C LYS A 87 -8.51 -4.16 -18.27
N ASP A 88 -7.42 -3.44 -17.99
CA ASP A 88 -6.15 -3.61 -18.68
C ASP A 88 -5.06 -4.16 -17.73
N ALA A 89 -4.53 -3.30 -16.86
CA ALA A 89 -3.44 -3.63 -15.96
C ALA A 89 -3.64 -3.03 -14.56
N ILE A 90 -2.92 -3.59 -13.59
CA ILE A 90 -2.90 -3.20 -12.20
C ILE A 90 -1.45 -2.86 -11.85
N ARG A 91 -1.21 -1.61 -11.50
CA ARG A 91 0.03 -1.17 -10.86
C ARG A 91 -0.16 -1.13 -9.35
N VAL A 92 0.65 -1.88 -8.62
CA VAL A 92 0.71 -1.85 -7.16
C VAL A 92 1.89 -0.99 -6.76
N ALA A 93 1.66 0.01 -5.91
CA ALA A 93 2.72 0.80 -5.30
C ALA A 93 2.73 0.52 -3.79
N ILE A 94 3.84 -0.02 -3.29
CA ILE A 94 3.94 -0.49 -1.91
C ILE A 94 4.68 0.55 -1.07
N TYR A 95 4.02 0.99 0.00
CA TYR A 95 4.52 1.97 0.94
C TYR A 95 4.50 1.41 2.36
N ASP A 96 5.58 1.66 3.12
CA ASP A 96 5.62 1.45 4.57
C ASP A 96 5.11 0.05 5.00
N LEU A 97 5.64 -0.98 4.34
CA LEU A 97 5.18 -2.34 4.51
C LEU A 97 5.97 -3.00 5.65
N THR A 98 5.37 -3.09 6.84
CA THR A 98 5.93 -3.84 7.97
C THR A 98 5.16 -5.12 8.18
N THR A 99 5.78 -6.27 7.93
CA THR A 99 5.12 -7.58 7.98
C THR A 99 6.03 -8.59 8.67
N ILE A 100 5.46 -9.37 9.58
CA ILE A 100 6.16 -10.50 10.20
C ILE A 100 5.91 -11.78 9.38
N ASN A 101 4.78 -11.82 8.65
CA ASN A 101 4.41 -12.90 7.73
C ASN A 101 4.55 -12.47 6.26
N THR A 102 4.27 -13.39 5.34
CA THR A 102 4.22 -13.07 3.91
C THR A 102 3.02 -12.20 3.56
N VAL A 103 3.24 -11.08 2.86
CA VAL A 103 2.24 -10.52 1.94
C VAL A 103 2.44 -11.15 0.58
N ARG A 104 1.39 -11.80 0.07
CA ARG A 104 1.42 -12.54 -1.18
C ARG A 104 0.62 -11.80 -2.24
N PHE A 105 1.23 -11.62 -3.40
CA PHE A 105 0.61 -11.11 -4.63
C PHE A 105 0.57 -12.25 -5.63
N GLU A 106 -0.62 -12.65 -6.05
CA GLU A 106 -0.85 -13.74 -7.00
C GLU A 106 -1.64 -13.19 -8.20
N GLY A 107 -1.12 -13.33 -9.41
CA GLY A 107 -1.76 -12.79 -10.61
C GLY A 107 -0.99 -13.15 -11.87
N PHE A 108 -1.19 -12.38 -12.94
CA PHE A 108 -0.45 -12.54 -14.20
C PHE A 108 0.44 -11.32 -14.44
N ASN A 109 1.68 -11.49 -14.87
CA ASN A 109 2.56 -10.37 -15.23
C ASN A 109 2.13 -9.73 -16.56
N LEU A 110 2.92 -8.75 -17.03
CA LEU A 110 2.68 -8.05 -18.31
C LEU A 110 2.87 -8.94 -19.55
N THR A 111 3.56 -10.08 -19.43
CA THR A 111 3.70 -11.08 -20.52
C THR A 111 2.59 -12.14 -20.50
N GLY A 112 1.73 -12.13 -19.48
CA GLY A 112 0.61 -13.06 -19.32
C GLY A 112 0.96 -14.36 -18.59
N GLU A 113 2.15 -14.46 -18.00
CA GLU A 113 2.57 -15.60 -17.19
C GLU A 113 2.02 -15.46 -15.77
N SER A 114 1.64 -16.58 -15.16
CA SER A 114 1.24 -16.62 -13.75
C SER A 114 2.44 -16.34 -12.86
N VAL A 115 2.31 -15.39 -11.94
CA VAL A 115 3.38 -14.99 -11.03
C VAL A 115 2.86 -14.92 -9.60
N LYS A 116 3.71 -15.36 -8.68
CA LYS A 116 3.49 -15.28 -7.25
C LYS A 116 4.66 -14.57 -6.59
N ILE A 117 4.39 -13.40 -6.00
CA ILE A 117 5.40 -12.59 -5.32
C ILE A 117 5.08 -12.61 -3.83
N SER A 118 6.09 -12.92 -3.02
CA SER A 118 5.98 -13.01 -1.57
C SER A 118 6.92 -11.99 -0.94
N LEU A 119 6.36 -11.05 -0.18
CA LEU A 119 7.13 -10.05 0.55
C LEU A 119 7.07 -10.32 2.04
N HIS A 120 8.19 -10.13 2.71
CA HIS A 120 8.37 -10.38 4.14
C HIS A 120 9.22 -9.28 4.77
N GLY A 121 9.13 -9.13 6.09
CA GLY A 121 9.95 -8.22 6.85
C GLY A 121 9.49 -6.76 6.79
N LYS A 122 10.40 -5.86 7.14
CA LYS A 122 10.16 -4.42 7.09
C LYS A 122 10.66 -3.87 5.75
N ASN A 123 9.77 -3.74 4.78
CA ASN A 123 10.04 -3.03 3.54
C ASN A 123 9.65 -1.56 3.73
N VAL A 124 10.60 -0.78 4.27
CA VAL A 124 10.46 0.67 4.33
C VAL A 124 10.88 1.22 2.97
N THR A 125 9.91 1.52 2.13
CA THR A 125 10.13 2.37 0.96
C THR A 125 10.14 3.82 1.46
N ASP A 126 11.32 4.22 1.97
CA ASP A 126 11.53 5.53 2.56
C ASP A 126 11.25 6.65 1.53
N ASP A 127 11.70 6.48 0.27
CA ASP A 127 11.58 7.52 -0.76
C ASP A 127 10.75 7.09 -1.99
N GLU A 128 10.88 5.86 -2.49
CA GLU A 128 10.21 5.42 -3.72
C GLU A 128 9.39 4.14 -3.52
N PRO A 129 8.12 4.08 -3.96
CA PRO A 129 7.34 2.86 -3.86
C PRO A 129 7.98 1.74 -4.67
N MET A 130 8.03 0.54 -4.08
CA MET A 130 8.22 -0.65 -4.89
C MET A 130 6.99 -0.84 -5.76
N ALA A 131 7.19 -0.84 -7.08
CA ALA A 131 6.12 -0.98 -8.06
C ALA A 131 6.05 -2.41 -8.59
N LEU A 132 4.89 -3.05 -8.47
CA LEU A 132 4.59 -4.34 -9.11
C LEU A 132 3.52 -4.15 -10.18
N TYR A 133 3.57 -4.94 -11.25
CA TYR A 133 2.67 -4.82 -12.39
C TYR A 133 2.01 -6.16 -12.69
N PHE A 134 0.68 -6.13 -12.79
CA PHE A 134 -0.13 -7.31 -13.10
C PHE A 134 -1.13 -6.99 -14.21
N THR A 135 -1.56 -7.98 -14.98
CA THR A 135 -2.60 -7.85 -16.00
C THR A 135 -3.94 -8.36 -15.46
N LYS A 136 -5.01 -7.59 -15.69
CA LYS A 136 -6.44 -7.87 -15.40
C LYS A 136 -6.84 -8.24 -13.96
N THR A 137 -6.10 -9.10 -13.29
CA THR A 137 -6.44 -9.69 -11.99
C THR A 137 -5.24 -9.69 -11.07
N LEU A 138 -5.48 -9.36 -9.81
CA LEU A 138 -4.49 -9.48 -8.75
C LEU A 138 -5.17 -9.93 -7.46
N LYS A 139 -4.70 -11.02 -6.87
CA LYS A 139 -5.06 -11.44 -5.53
C LYS A 139 -3.97 -11.02 -4.56
N VAL A 140 -4.34 -10.25 -3.54
CA VAL A 140 -3.46 -9.86 -2.44
C VAL A 140 -3.90 -10.60 -1.18
N SER A 141 -3.00 -11.34 -0.55
CA SER A 141 -3.27 -12.05 0.70
C SER A 141 -2.24 -11.66 1.75
N PHE A 142 -2.68 -11.34 2.96
CA PHE A 142 -1.81 -10.95 4.06
C PHE A 142 -2.44 -11.33 5.40
N ALA A 143 -1.61 -11.51 6.42
CA ALA A 143 -2.04 -11.60 7.81
C ALA A 143 -1.12 -10.70 8.62
N PHE A 144 -1.70 -9.77 9.38
CA PHE A 144 -0.91 -9.03 10.36
C PHE A 144 -0.54 -9.99 11.50
N ALA A 145 0.60 -9.81 12.15
CA ALA A 145 0.95 -10.58 13.35
C ALA A 145 1.17 -9.62 14.52
N ASP A 146 0.70 -10.02 15.70
CA ASP A 146 0.82 -9.26 16.95
C ASP A 146 2.12 -9.61 17.70
N THR A 147 3.22 -9.75 16.97
CA THR A 147 4.54 -9.99 17.54
C THR A 147 5.37 -8.71 17.44
N PRO A 148 6.22 -8.38 18.43
CA PRO A 148 7.17 -7.29 18.27
C PRO A 148 8.09 -7.60 17.09
N ALA A 149 8.17 -6.72 16.10
CA ALA A 149 9.13 -6.85 15.00
C ALA A 149 10.55 -6.67 15.55
N TYR A 150 11.25 -7.77 15.82
CA TYR A 150 12.70 -7.75 15.96
C TYR A 150 13.32 -7.75 14.57
N TYR A 151 14.32 -6.89 14.36
CA TYR A 151 15.06 -6.77 13.11
C TYR A 151 15.67 -8.12 12.73
N GLN A 152 15.25 -8.69 11.60
CA GLN A 152 15.97 -9.76 10.94
C GLN A 152 15.87 -9.52 9.43
N GLU A 153 16.97 -9.02 8.84
CA GLU A 153 17.13 -8.85 7.39
C GLU A 153 17.45 -10.20 6.77
N ASP A 154 16.44 -10.97 6.38
CA ASP A 154 16.64 -12.18 5.58
C ASP A 154 15.92 -12.02 4.23
N PHE A 155 16.71 -11.83 3.16
CA PHE A 155 16.22 -11.75 1.79
C PHE A 155 16.31 -13.14 1.14
N THR A 156 15.24 -13.60 0.50
CA THR A 156 15.30 -14.74 -0.43
C THR A 156 14.40 -14.47 -1.63
N PHE A 157 14.99 -14.36 -2.81
CA PHE A 157 14.27 -14.40 -4.08
C PHE A 157 14.14 -15.87 -4.48
N LEU A 158 12.91 -16.35 -4.71
CA LEU A 158 12.62 -17.64 -5.33
C LEU A 158 11.88 -17.42 -6.64
#